data_AF-A0A7Y2IG89-F1
#
_entry.id   AF-A0A7Y2IG89-F1
#
_cell.length_a   1.000
_cell.length_b   1.000
_cell.length_c   1.000
_cell.angle_alpha   90.00
_cell.angle_beta   90.00
_cell.angle_gamma   90.00
#
_symmetry.space_group_name_H-M   'P 1'
#
loop_
_entity.id
_entity.type
_entity.pdbx_description
1 polymer ?
#
loop_
_entity_poly.entity_id
_entity_poly.type
_entity_poly.pdbx_seq_one_letter_code
_entity_poly.pdbx_strand_id
1 'polypeptide(L)'
;MSTETPQVVQDFQHVGVVGAGLMGSGVAEVCALAGIPTIVVEANAAAAEAGLARIRKSLGRGVNAGKRTEEEAAEAEALISVVADVASLADCDLIVEAIVENEKAKVAVFKQLDEVVTSPAAVLASNTSSIPIMKLAMATGRPENVVGIHFFNPVPVLPLVELVTSLHTSKATKARAEHFAAKQLDKRVIVSQDRAGFIVNALLIPYLLSAIRMYESGFASKEDIDDGMVAGCAHPMGPLRLTDLIGLDTTMAVAESLYAEFKEQLYAPPPLLARMVEAGLLGRKNGRGFYTY
;
A
#
# COMPACT_ATOMS: atom_id res chain seq x y z
N MET A 1 -30.68 23.58 -11.31
CA MET A 1 -30.27 22.66 -10.24
C MET A 1 -30.53 21.26 -10.75
N SER A 2 -29.52 20.64 -11.36
CA SER A 2 -29.64 19.29 -11.90
C SER A 2 -29.58 18.33 -10.72
N THR A 3 -30.71 17.69 -10.42
CA THR A 3 -30.79 16.59 -9.47
C THR A 3 -30.10 15.38 -10.10
N GLU A 4 -28.80 15.19 -9.81
CA GLU A 4 -28.12 13.93 -10.12
C GLU A 4 -28.78 12.84 -9.27
N THR A 5 -29.51 11.93 -9.93
CA THR A 5 -29.98 10.68 -9.35
C THR A 5 -28.76 9.95 -8.74
N PRO A 6 -28.82 9.44 -7.50
CA PRO A 6 -27.70 8.69 -6.94
C PRO A 6 -27.38 7.52 -7.86
N GLN A 7 -26.18 7.53 -8.47
CA GLN A 7 -25.69 6.39 -9.24
C GLN A 7 -25.57 5.20 -8.29
N VAL A 8 -26.27 4.11 -8.60
CA VAL A 8 -26.08 2.84 -7.91
C VAL A 8 -24.67 2.35 -8.25
N VAL A 9 -23.78 2.40 -7.28
CA VAL A 9 -22.41 1.88 -7.41
C VAL A 9 -22.46 0.38 -7.17
N GLN A 10 -21.98 -0.41 -8.14
CA GLN A 10 -21.95 -1.87 -8.05
C GLN A 10 -20.73 -2.34 -7.26
N ASP A 11 -20.95 -3.33 -6.38
CA ASP A 11 -19.91 -4.04 -5.63
C ASP A 11 -18.98 -4.81 -6.58
N PHE A 12 -17.68 -4.82 -6.27
CA PHE A 12 -16.76 -5.75 -6.93
C PHE A 12 -17.00 -7.18 -6.44
N GLN A 13 -17.14 -8.10 -7.37
CA GLN A 13 -17.45 -9.51 -7.14
C GLN A 13 -16.22 -10.41 -7.22
N HIS A 14 -15.16 -10.01 -7.95
CA HIS A 14 -13.95 -10.82 -8.15
C HIS A 14 -12.70 -9.95 -8.18
N VAL A 15 -11.90 -10.03 -7.11
CA VAL A 15 -10.68 -9.22 -6.99
C VAL A 15 -9.46 -10.01 -7.44
N GLY A 16 -8.68 -9.42 -8.34
CA GLY A 16 -7.32 -9.83 -8.65
C GLY A 16 -6.31 -9.09 -7.79
N VAL A 17 -5.25 -9.76 -7.35
CA VAL A 17 -4.09 -9.13 -6.69
C VAL A 17 -2.82 -9.58 -7.40
N VAL A 18 -1.98 -8.64 -7.85
CA VAL A 18 -0.70 -8.97 -8.47
C VAL A 18 0.43 -8.75 -7.47
N GLY A 19 1.11 -9.84 -7.11
CA GLY A 19 2.12 -9.90 -6.06
C GLY A 19 1.50 -10.28 -4.71
N ALA A 20 2.09 -11.25 -4.03
CA ALA A 20 1.64 -11.71 -2.72
C ALA A 20 2.62 -11.32 -1.60
N GLY A 21 3.47 -10.30 -1.80
CA GLY A 21 4.37 -9.77 -0.76
C GLY A 21 3.64 -9.26 0.48
N LEU A 22 4.29 -8.44 1.31
CA LEU A 22 3.68 -7.94 2.56
C LEU A 22 2.31 -7.26 2.32
N MET A 23 2.26 -6.35 1.35
CA MET A 23 1.04 -5.61 1.01
C MET A 23 0.03 -6.48 0.28
N GLY A 24 0.44 -7.17 -0.79
CA GLY A 24 -0.45 -8.01 -1.59
C GLY A 24 -1.11 -9.13 -0.79
N SER A 25 -0.39 -9.80 0.11
CA SER A 25 -1.00 -10.77 1.05
C SER A 25 -2.08 -10.13 1.90
N GLY A 26 -1.84 -8.92 2.41
CA GLY A 26 -2.79 -8.21 3.27
C GLY A 26 -4.02 -7.69 2.52
N VAL A 27 -3.86 -7.29 1.26
CA VAL A 27 -4.97 -6.93 0.37
C VAL A 27 -5.81 -8.16 0.07
N ALA A 28 -5.20 -9.29 -0.27
CA ALA A 28 -5.93 -10.51 -0.53
C ALA A 28 -6.70 -11.00 0.71
N GLU A 29 -6.06 -10.95 1.88
CA GLU A 29 -6.68 -11.29 3.16
C GLU A 29 -7.93 -10.42 3.45
N VAL A 30 -7.84 -9.10 3.30
CA VAL A 30 -8.97 -8.21 3.63
C VAL A 30 -10.13 -8.35 2.64
N CYS A 31 -9.86 -8.61 1.37
CA CYS A 31 -10.90 -8.89 0.38
C CYS A 31 -11.64 -10.20 0.70
N ALA A 32 -10.91 -11.26 1.02
CA ALA A 32 -11.51 -12.55 1.35
C ALA A 32 -12.31 -12.52 2.65
N LEU A 33 -11.83 -11.80 3.68
CA LEU A 33 -12.60 -11.57 4.91
C LEU A 33 -13.87 -10.75 4.69
N ALA A 34 -13.91 -9.95 3.63
CA ALA A 34 -15.12 -9.26 3.18
C ALA A 34 -16.05 -10.15 2.33
N GLY A 35 -15.73 -11.44 2.17
CA GLY A 35 -16.53 -12.39 1.38
C GLY A 35 -16.31 -12.29 -0.12
N ILE A 36 -15.22 -11.65 -0.58
CA ILE A 36 -14.95 -11.43 -2.00
C ILE A 36 -13.95 -12.47 -2.52
N PRO A 37 -14.35 -13.33 -3.49
CA PRO A 37 -13.42 -14.21 -4.19
C PRO A 37 -12.20 -13.46 -4.70
N THR A 38 -11.00 -13.96 -4.36
CA THR A 38 -9.75 -13.27 -4.64
C THR A 38 -8.73 -14.18 -5.30
N ILE A 39 -8.23 -13.77 -6.47
CA ILE A 39 -7.16 -14.45 -7.20
C ILE A 39 -5.87 -13.66 -7.04
N VAL A 40 -4.84 -14.28 -6.50
CA VAL A 40 -3.51 -13.69 -6.32
C VAL A 40 -2.56 -14.28 -7.35
N VAL A 41 -1.88 -13.43 -8.11
CA VAL A 41 -0.88 -13.85 -9.10
C VAL A 41 0.51 -13.54 -8.58
N GLU A 42 1.38 -14.53 -8.62
CA GLU A 42 2.81 -14.43 -8.34
C GLU A 42 3.66 -14.78 -9.56
N ALA A 43 4.93 -14.40 -9.56
CA ALA A 43 5.79 -14.55 -10.74
C ALA A 43 6.09 -16.02 -11.13
N ASN A 44 5.95 -16.96 -10.20
CA ASN A 44 6.17 -18.39 -10.41
C ASN A 44 5.53 -19.21 -9.28
N ALA A 45 5.47 -20.53 -9.45
CA ALA A 45 4.85 -21.45 -8.50
C ALA A 45 5.46 -21.38 -7.08
N ALA A 46 6.79 -21.27 -6.97
CA ALA A 46 7.44 -21.16 -5.66
C ALA A 46 7.07 -19.86 -4.93
N ALA A 47 6.96 -18.75 -5.66
CA ALA A 47 6.50 -17.48 -5.11
C ALA A 47 5.00 -17.54 -4.72
N ALA A 48 4.18 -18.23 -5.51
CA ALA A 48 2.77 -18.47 -5.21
C ALA A 48 2.58 -19.28 -3.91
N GLU A 49 3.31 -20.38 -3.74
CA GLU A 49 3.31 -21.17 -2.50
C GLU A 49 3.74 -20.34 -1.29
N ALA A 50 4.80 -19.55 -1.44
CA ALA A 50 5.26 -18.64 -0.39
C ALA A 50 4.22 -17.55 -0.06
N GLY A 51 3.51 -17.05 -1.07
CA GLY A 51 2.39 -16.11 -0.91
C GLY A 51 1.24 -16.70 -0.11
N LEU A 52 0.77 -17.88 -0.49
CA LEU A 52 -0.28 -18.59 0.24
C LEU A 52 0.12 -18.85 1.71
N ALA A 53 1.38 -19.26 1.94
CA ALA A 53 1.88 -19.45 3.30
C ALA A 53 1.88 -18.16 4.13
N ARG A 54 2.19 -16.99 3.54
CA ARG A 54 2.11 -15.68 4.23
C ARG A 54 0.67 -15.34 4.62
N ILE A 55 -0.28 -15.53 3.70
CA ILE A 55 -1.71 -15.29 3.92
C ILE A 55 -2.22 -16.18 5.06
N ARG A 56 -1.99 -17.50 4.99
CA ARG A 56 -2.35 -18.47 6.05
C ARG A 56 -1.78 -18.09 7.41
N LYS A 57 -0.50 -17.72 7.45
CA LYS A 57 0.16 -17.26 8.67
C LYS A 57 -0.50 -16.00 9.23
N SER A 58 -0.93 -15.08 8.37
CA SER A 58 -1.59 -13.85 8.77
C SER A 58 -2.99 -14.12 9.33
N LEU A 59 -3.80 -14.93 8.65
CA LEU A 59 -5.10 -15.40 9.13
C LEU A 59 -4.97 -16.09 10.51
N GLY A 60 -4.02 -17.01 10.66
CA GLY A 60 -3.75 -17.69 11.92
C GLY A 60 -3.30 -16.76 13.05
N ARG A 61 -2.56 -15.68 12.75
CA ARG A 61 -2.27 -14.63 13.75
C ARG A 61 -3.53 -13.89 14.19
N GLY A 62 -4.47 -13.66 13.27
CA GLY A 62 -5.78 -13.08 13.59
C GLY A 62 -6.57 -13.95 14.57
N VAL A 63 -6.59 -15.27 14.34
CA VAL A 63 -7.21 -16.24 15.25
C VAL A 63 -6.53 -16.24 16.62
N ASN A 64 -5.21 -16.38 16.66
CA ASN A 64 -4.43 -16.39 17.91
C ASN A 64 -4.58 -15.09 18.72
N ALA A 65 -4.81 -13.96 18.05
CA ALA A 65 -5.05 -12.67 18.68
C ALA A 65 -6.51 -12.46 19.12
N GLY A 66 -7.39 -13.46 18.96
CA GLY A 66 -8.81 -13.39 19.29
C GLY A 66 -9.58 -12.37 18.43
N LYS A 67 -9.08 -12.05 17.23
CA LYS A 67 -9.70 -11.07 16.31
C LYS A 67 -10.70 -11.72 15.35
N ARG A 68 -10.72 -13.04 15.27
CA ARG A 68 -11.62 -13.86 14.43
C ARG A 68 -11.61 -15.31 14.89
N THR A 69 -12.60 -16.08 14.47
CA THR A 69 -12.70 -17.52 14.74
C THR A 69 -11.89 -18.35 13.73
N GLU A 70 -11.68 -19.64 14.03
CA GLU A 70 -11.08 -20.58 13.07
C GLU A 70 -11.96 -20.79 11.83
N GLU A 71 -13.28 -20.75 12.00
CA GLU A 71 -14.27 -20.87 10.92
C GLU A 71 -14.18 -19.68 9.95
N GLU A 72 -14.21 -18.44 10.47
CA GLU A 72 -14.06 -17.22 9.67
C GLU A 72 -12.74 -17.20 8.90
N ALA A 73 -11.65 -17.70 9.51
CA ALA A 73 -10.35 -17.79 8.85
C ALA A 73 -10.34 -18.83 7.73
N ALA A 74 -10.97 -19.99 7.94
CA ALA A 74 -11.08 -21.05 6.93
C ALA A 74 -11.98 -20.65 5.76
N GLU A 75 -13.08 -19.97 6.01
CA GLU A 75 -13.98 -19.42 4.99
C GLU A 75 -13.26 -18.39 4.12
N ALA A 76 -12.53 -17.46 4.73
CA ALA A 76 -11.72 -16.50 3.99
C ALA A 76 -10.61 -17.18 3.18
N GLU A 77 -9.91 -18.17 3.74
CA GLU A 77 -8.89 -18.92 3.00
C GLU A 77 -9.49 -19.62 1.76
N ALA A 78 -10.69 -20.19 1.88
CA ALA A 78 -11.36 -20.89 0.78
C ALA A 78 -11.72 -19.96 -0.40
N LEU A 79 -11.82 -18.65 -0.17
CA LEU A 79 -12.04 -17.64 -1.20
C LEU A 79 -10.76 -17.20 -1.92
N ILE A 80 -9.58 -17.63 -1.46
CA ILE A 80 -8.29 -17.20 -1.99
C ILE A 80 -7.68 -18.30 -2.88
N SER A 81 -7.41 -17.94 -4.13
CA SER A 81 -6.58 -18.73 -5.05
C SER A 81 -5.25 -18.01 -5.27
N VAL A 82 -4.11 -18.72 -5.16
CA VAL A 82 -2.79 -18.17 -5.47
C VAL A 82 -2.17 -18.94 -6.62
N VAL A 83 -1.92 -18.27 -7.75
CA VAL A 83 -1.50 -18.86 -9.02
C VAL A 83 -0.28 -18.16 -9.59
N ALA A 84 0.32 -18.75 -10.62
CA ALA A 84 1.48 -18.22 -11.33
C ALA A 84 1.17 -17.77 -12.77
N ASP A 85 -0.12 -17.63 -13.11
CA ASP A 85 -0.57 -17.25 -14.44
C ASP A 85 -1.48 -16.02 -14.35
N VAL A 86 -1.05 -14.93 -14.99
CA VAL A 86 -1.82 -13.68 -15.04
C VAL A 86 -3.15 -13.86 -15.78
N ALA A 87 -3.26 -14.83 -16.71
CA ALA A 87 -4.46 -15.05 -17.50
C ALA A 87 -5.66 -15.43 -16.62
N SER A 88 -5.41 -15.92 -15.40
CA SER A 88 -6.44 -16.19 -14.40
C SER A 88 -7.17 -14.93 -13.91
N LEU A 89 -6.67 -13.73 -14.22
CA LEU A 89 -7.31 -12.45 -13.89
C LEU A 89 -8.28 -11.94 -14.95
N ALA A 90 -8.49 -12.68 -16.05
CA ALA A 90 -9.27 -12.25 -17.21
C ALA A 90 -10.70 -11.79 -16.87
N ASP A 91 -11.32 -12.41 -15.86
CA ASP A 91 -12.71 -12.19 -15.43
C ASP A 91 -12.83 -11.36 -14.14
N CYS A 92 -11.72 -10.87 -13.58
CA CYS A 92 -11.73 -9.99 -12.41
C CYS A 92 -12.29 -8.61 -12.77
N ASP A 93 -13.08 -8.02 -11.86
CA ASP A 93 -13.66 -6.69 -12.04
C ASP A 93 -12.88 -5.57 -11.33
N LEU A 94 -12.02 -5.93 -10.37
CA LEU A 94 -10.98 -5.09 -9.80
C LEU A 94 -9.66 -5.86 -9.74
N ILE A 95 -8.57 -5.25 -10.19
CA ILE A 95 -7.22 -5.78 -10.00
C ILE A 95 -6.43 -4.79 -9.16
N VAL A 96 -5.79 -5.24 -8.07
CA VAL A 96 -4.88 -4.44 -7.25
C VAL A 96 -3.44 -4.92 -7.42
N GLU A 97 -2.63 -4.12 -8.08
CA GLU A 97 -1.20 -4.36 -8.24
C GLU A 97 -0.43 -3.97 -6.97
N ALA A 98 0.32 -4.91 -6.41
CA ALA A 98 1.13 -4.76 -5.20
C ALA A 98 2.50 -5.46 -5.28
N ILE A 99 3.15 -5.41 -6.45
CA ILE A 99 4.52 -5.87 -6.68
C ILE A 99 5.55 -4.86 -6.15
N VAL A 100 6.82 -5.21 -6.28
CA VAL A 100 7.95 -4.34 -5.92
C VAL A 100 7.80 -2.93 -6.49
N GLU A 101 8.21 -1.93 -5.71
CA GLU A 101 8.14 -0.52 -6.06
C GLU A 101 9.19 -0.16 -7.14
N ASN A 102 9.00 -0.69 -8.33
CA ASN A 102 9.82 -0.46 -9.50
C ASN A 102 8.94 -0.02 -10.67
N GLU A 103 9.16 1.20 -11.16
CA GLU A 103 8.36 1.82 -12.21
C GLU A 103 8.26 0.95 -13.47
N LYS A 104 9.40 0.43 -13.96
CA LYS A 104 9.42 -0.38 -15.19
C LYS A 104 8.63 -1.68 -15.01
N ALA A 105 8.78 -2.32 -13.86
CA ALA A 105 8.05 -3.54 -13.55
C ALA A 105 6.53 -3.29 -13.47
N LYS A 106 6.09 -2.24 -12.78
CA LYS A 106 4.66 -1.90 -12.68
C LYS A 106 4.07 -1.50 -14.03
N VAL A 107 4.77 -0.70 -14.83
CA VAL A 107 4.33 -0.36 -16.20
C VAL A 107 4.17 -1.62 -17.06
N ALA A 108 5.09 -2.59 -16.94
CA ALA A 108 4.97 -3.86 -17.66
C ALA A 108 3.75 -4.68 -17.19
N VAL A 109 3.50 -4.74 -15.89
CA VAL A 109 2.30 -5.39 -15.32
C VAL A 109 1.02 -4.72 -15.83
N PHE A 110 0.94 -3.39 -15.83
CA PHE A 110 -0.25 -2.67 -16.30
C PHE A 110 -0.55 -2.92 -17.78
N LYS A 111 0.49 -3.02 -18.64
CA LYS A 111 0.32 -3.43 -20.05
C LYS A 111 -0.27 -4.83 -20.15
N GLN A 112 0.31 -5.77 -19.41
CA GLN A 112 -0.14 -7.16 -19.42
C GLN A 112 -1.58 -7.30 -18.89
N LEU A 113 -1.95 -6.53 -17.86
CA LEU A 113 -3.31 -6.50 -17.34
C LEU A 113 -4.30 -5.91 -18.35
N ASP A 114 -3.92 -4.88 -19.09
CA ASP A 114 -4.78 -4.28 -20.12
C ASP A 114 -5.10 -5.27 -21.27
N GLU A 115 -4.13 -6.13 -21.60
CA GLU A 115 -4.29 -7.19 -22.61
C GLU A 115 -5.15 -8.37 -22.10
N VAL A 116 -4.97 -8.75 -20.83
CA VAL A 116 -5.59 -9.96 -20.26
C VAL A 116 -7.01 -9.71 -19.74
N VAL A 117 -7.25 -8.57 -19.10
CA VAL A 117 -8.52 -8.29 -18.43
C VAL A 117 -9.58 -7.91 -19.46
N THR A 118 -10.53 -8.82 -19.64
CA THR A 118 -11.49 -8.80 -20.76
C THR A 118 -12.57 -7.75 -20.57
N SER A 119 -13.01 -7.53 -19.33
CA SER A 119 -14.07 -6.58 -19.04
C SER A 119 -13.60 -5.15 -19.27
N PRO A 120 -14.23 -4.38 -20.19
CA PRO A 120 -13.87 -2.99 -20.43
C PRO A 120 -14.23 -2.08 -19.25
N ALA A 121 -15.04 -2.55 -18.31
CA ALA A 121 -15.41 -1.84 -17.10
C ALA A 121 -14.56 -2.25 -15.88
N ALA A 122 -13.62 -3.20 -16.01
CA ALA A 122 -12.74 -3.57 -14.90
C ALA A 122 -11.85 -2.39 -14.49
N VAL A 123 -11.60 -2.27 -13.18
CA VAL A 123 -10.73 -1.25 -12.60
C VAL A 123 -9.34 -1.84 -12.38
N LEU A 124 -8.31 -1.13 -12.84
CA LEU A 124 -6.91 -1.49 -12.59
C LEU A 124 -6.35 -0.52 -11.54
N ALA A 125 -6.08 -1.04 -10.35
CA ALA A 125 -5.57 -0.28 -9.22
C ALA A 125 -4.10 -0.59 -8.94
N SER A 126 -3.34 0.40 -8.46
CA SER A 126 -2.00 0.19 -7.89
C SER A 126 -1.96 0.59 -6.42
N ASN A 127 -1.30 -0.23 -5.60
CA ASN A 127 -0.96 0.06 -4.20
C ASN A 127 0.42 0.77 -4.07
N THR A 128 0.91 1.40 -5.14
CA THR A 128 2.15 2.18 -5.09
C THR A 128 2.07 3.30 -4.04
N SER A 129 3.21 3.65 -3.43
CA SER A 129 3.32 4.76 -2.48
C SER A 129 3.93 6.02 -3.12
N SER A 130 4.47 5.91 -4.33
CA SER A 130 5.31 6.97 -4.91
C SER A 130 5.33 7.06 -6.44
N ILE A 131 4.91 6.02 -7.16
CA ILE A 131 4.91 6.05 -8.63
C ILE A 131 3.64 6.76 -9.09
N PRO A 132 3.74 7.77 -10.00
CA PRO A 132 2.58 8.47 -10.50
C PRO A 132 1.58 7.52 -11.16
N ILE A 133 0.33 7.54 -10.71
CA ILE A 133 -0.78 6.73 -11.24
C ILE A 133 -0.98 7.04 -12.72
N MET A 134 -0.80 8.29 -13.14
CA MET A 134 -0.84 8.71 -14.54
C MET A 134 0.12 7.90 -15.41
N LYS A 135 1.32 7.60 -14.93
CA LYS A 135 2.30 6.83 -15.70
C LYS A 135 1.85 5.38 -15.92
N LEU A 136 1.20 4.79 -14.92
CA LEU A 136 0.59 3.46 -15.00
C LEU A 136 -0.64 3.47 -15.90
N ALA A 137 -1.48 4.50 -15.79
CA ALA A 137 -2.67 4.69 -16.60
C ALA A 137 -2.34 4.78 -18.10
N MET A 138 -1.33 5.57 -18.46
CA MET A 138 -0.90 5.73 -19.86
C MET A 138 -0.22 4.49 -20.46
N ALA A 139 0.04 3.47 -19.65
CA ALA A 139 0.51 2.17 -20.14
C ALA A 139 -0.62 1.29 -20.68
N THR A 140 -1.88 1.71 -20.52
CA THR A 140 -3.08 0.94 -20.92
C THR A 140 -3.88 1.68 -21.99
N GLY A 141 -4.77 0.96 -22.67
CA GLY A 141 -5.80 1.52 -23.55
C GLY A 141 -7.04 2.06 -22.83
N ARG A 142 -7.07 2.00 -21.48
CA ARG A 142 -8.19 2.40 -20.62
C ARG A 142 -7.74 3.28 -19.43
N PRO A 143 -7.01 4.38 -19.65
CA PRO A 143 -6.44 5.19 -18.57
C PRO A 143 -7.50 5.71 -17.58
N GLU A 144 -8.75 5.87 -18.02
CA GLU A 144 -9.89 6.28 -17.21
C GLU A 144 -10.34 5.24 -16.17
N ASN A 145 -9.96 3.98 -16.35
CA ASN A 145 -10.22 2.87 -15.43
C ASN A 145 -9.03 2.57 -14.51
N VAL A 146 -7.99 3.41 -14.54
CA VAL A 146 -6.82 3.26 -13.67
C VAL A 146 -6.90 4.21 -12.48
N VAL A 147 -6.59 3.71 -11.28
CA VAL A 147 -6.65 4.46 -10.02
C VAL A 147 -5.57 3.98 -9.04
N GLY A 148 -5.14 4.80 -8.10
CA GLY A 148 -4.34 4.34 -6.96
C GLY A 148 -5.24 3.96 -5.80
N ILE A 149 -5.01 2.79 -5.20
CA ILE A 149 -5.64 2.35 -3.94
C ILE A 149 -4.50 2.00 -2.99
N HIS A 150 -4.04 2.99 -2.24
CA HIS A 150 -2.88 2.87 -1.36
C HIS A 150 -3.33 2.48 0.05
N PHE A 151 -3.03 1.23 0.41
CA PHE A 151 -3.26 0.64 1.72
C PHE A 151 -2.08 0.89 2.66
N PHE A 152 -2.32 0.77 3.97
CA PHE A 152 -1.28 0.93 4.99
C PHE A 152 -1.01 -0.39 5.71
N ASN A 153 0.26 -0.70 5.94
CA ASN A 153 0.67 -1.90 6.66
C ASN A 153 0.51 -1.74 8.19
N PRO A 154 -0.12 -2.70 8.91
CA PRO A 154 -0.75 -3.93 8.42
C PRO A 154 -2.14 -3.71 7.81
N VAL A 155 -2.34 -4.17 6.56
CA VAL A 155 -3.57 -3.94 5.78
C VAL A 155 -4.85 -4.45 6.44
N PRO A 156 -4.89 -5.64 7.08
CA PRO A 156 -6.10 -6.12 7.75
C PRO A 156 -6.48 -5.32 9.02
N VAL A 157 -5.56 -4.51 9.55
CA VAL A 157 -5.74 -3.81 10.84
C VAL A 157 -5.95 -2.32 10.64
N LEU A 158 -5.22 -1.69 9.72
CA LEU A 158 -5.33 -0.24 9.52
C LEU A 158 -6.61 0.11 8.75
N PRO A 159 -7.45 1.02 9.29
CA PRO A 159 -8.76 1.33 8.73
C PRO A 159 -8.69 2.49 7.73
N LEU A 160 -7.59 2.64 7.00
CA LEU A 160 -7.36 3.77 6.09
C LEU A 160 -6.91 3.27 4.71
N VAL A 161 -7.43 3.92 3.68
CA VAL A 161 -6.96 3.84 2.30
C VAL A 161 -6.85 5.24 1.72
N GLU A 162 -5.77 5.49 0.99
CA GLU A 162 -5.64 6.64 0.11
C GLU A 162 -6.11 6.27 -1.30
N LEU A 163 -7.17 6.92 -1.76
CA LEU A 163 -7.63 6.84 -3.14
C LEU A 163 -6.95 7.95 -3.96
N VAL A 164 -6.19 7.56 -4.98
CA VAL A 164 -5.36 8.48 -5.76
C VAL A 164 -5.87 8.54 -7.19
N THR A 165 -6.36 9.71 -7.61
CA THR A 165 -6.88 9.90 -8.97
C THR A 165 -5.87 10.60 -9.86
N SER A 166 -5.64 10.06 -11.05
CA SER A 166 -4.92 10.74 -12.13
C SER A 166 -5.84 11.76 -12.83
N LEU A 167 -5.28 12.53 -13.77
CA LEU A 167 -6.10 13.42 -14.62
C LEU A 167 -7.09 12.67 -15.52
N HIS A 168 -6.85 11.38 -15.79
CA HIS A 168 -7.72 10.56 -16.64
C HIS A 168 -8.74 9.73 -15.87
N THR A 169 -8.48 9.41 -14.59
CA THR A 169 -9.35 8.56 -13.78
C THR A 169 -10.79 9.08 -13.80
N SER A 170 -11.72 8.26 -14.29
CA SER A 170 -13.12 8.68 -14.43
C SER A 170 -13.80 8.86 -13.08
N LYS A 171 -14.86 9.67 -13.04
CA LYS A 171 -15.73 9.79 -11.85
C LYS A 171 -16.33 8.44 -11.44
N ALA A 172 -16.67 7.58 -12.40
CA ALA A 172 -17.23 6.26 -12.16
C ALA A 172 -16.20 5.31 -11.52
N THR A 173 -14.97 5.29 -12.03
CA THR A 173 -13.84 4.53 -11.48
C THR A 173 -13.55 4.96 -10.04
N LYS A 174 -13.48 6.28 -9.80
CA LYS A 174 -13.31 6.84 -8.45
C LYS A 174 -14.44 6.38 -7.52
N ALA A 175 -15.69 6.53 -7.92
CA ALA A 175 -16.85 6.17 -7.10
C ALA A 175 -16.88 4.67 -6.75
N ARG A 176 -16.56 3.79 -7.70
CA ARG A 176 -16.46 2.34 -7.45
C ARG A 176 -15.33 1.98 -6.50
N ALA A 177 -14.14 2.57 -6.67
CA ALA A 177 -13.02 2.32 -5.78
C ALA A 177 -13.24 2.89 -4.37
N GLU A 178 -13.91 4.05 -4.25
CA GLU A 178 -14.33 4.61 -2.96
C GLU A 178 -15.37 3.73 -2.27
N HIS A 179 -16.38 3.26 -3.01
CA HIS A 179 -17.40 2.33 -2.49
C HIS A 179 -16.78 1.01 -2.04
N PHE A 180 -15.89 0.42 -2.82
CA PHE A 180 -15.15 -0.78 -2.45
C PHE A 180 -14.43 -0.62 -1.12
N ALA A 181 -13.58 0.40 -0.99
CA ALA A 181 -12.81 0.62 0.22
C ALA A 181 -13.72 0.95 1.42
N ALA A 182 -14.75 1.79 1.25
CA ALA A 182 -15.59 2.27 2.34
C ALA A 182 -16.70 1.31 2.77
N LYS A 183 -17.27 0.55 1.83
CA LYS A 183 -18.48 -0.27 2.05
C LYS A 183 -18.17 -1.76 2.05
N GLN A 184 -17.31 -2.23 1.17
CA GLN A 184 -16.96 -3.66 1.13
C GLN A 184 -15.83 -3.97 2.13
N LEU A 185 -14.82 -3.12 2.26
CA LEU A 185 -13.67 -3.36 3.15
C LEU A 185 -13.72 -2.65 4.51
N ASP A 186 -14.76 -1.85 4.77
CA ASP A 186 -14.92 -1.02 5.98
C ASP A 186 -13.67 -0.16 6.31
N LYS A 187 -13.07 0.45 5.29
CA LYS A 187 -11.93 1.36 5.43
C LYS A 187 -12.36 2.80 5.24
N ARG A 188 -11.81 3.70 6.05
CA ARG A 188 -11.91 5.14 5.80
C ARG A 188 -11.14 5.47 4.51
N VAL A 189 -11.79 6.20 3.62
CA VAL A 189 -11.17 6.67 2.38
C VAL A 189 -10.79 8.13 2.52
N ILE A 190 -9.55 8.45 2.18
CA ILE A 190 -9.11 9.82 1.93
C ILE A 190 -8.68 9.92 0.47
N VAL A 191 -8.97 11.06 -0.17
CA VAL A 191 -8.73 11.23 -1.61
C VAL A 191 -7.58 12.20 -1.82
N SER A 192 -6.63 11.81 -2.66
CA SER A 192 -5.50 12.64 -3.05
C SER A 192 -5.39 12.76 -4.57
N GLN A 193 -4.75 13.83 -5.02
CA GLN A 193 -4.31 13.94 -6.40
C GLN A 193 -3.05 13.10 -6.62
N ASP A 194 -2.80 12.72 -7.86
CA ASP A 194 -1.61 11.98 -8.28
C ASP A 194 -0.32 12.81 -8.09
N ARG A 195 0.33 12.61 -6.96
CA ARG A 195 1.62 13.22 -6.56
C ARG A 195 2.40 12.25 -5.67
N ALA A 196 3.73 12.28 -5.67
CA ALA A 196 4.53 11.46 -4.77
C ALA A 196 4.14 11.69 -3.30
N GLY A 197 3.98 10.58 -2.56
CA GLY A 197 3.67 10.54 -1.13
C GLY A 197 2.23 10.90 -0.76
N PHE A 198 1.36 11.20 -1.73
CA PHE A 198 -0.07 11.45 -1.53
C PHE A 198 -0.35 12.45 -0.39
N ILE A 199 -1.07 12.06 0.66
CA ILE A 199 -1.33 12.90 1.83
C ILE A 199 -0.44 12.45 2.99
N VAL A 200 -0.53 11.18 3.39
CA VAL A 200 0.08 10.69 4.62
C VAL A 200 1.60 10.76 4.53
N ASN A 201 2.21 10.18 3.49
CA ASN A 201 3.66 10.18 3.35
C ASN A 201 4.23 11.56 3.04
N ALA A 202 3.48 12.41 2.33
CA ALA A 202 3.86 13.79 2.05
C ALA A 202 4.01 14.63 3.34
N LEU A 203 3.28 14.29 4.41
CA LEU A 203 3.39 14.93 5.73
C LEU A 203 4.34 14.17 6.66
N LEU A 204 4.22 12.84 6.70
CA LEU A 204 4.94 11.98 7.63
C LEU A 204 6.45 11.99 7.35
N ILE A 205 6.85 11.79 6.10
CA ILE A 205 8.27 11.60 5.78
C ILE A 205 9.09 12.85 6.12
N PRO A 206 8.73 14.09 5.72
CA PRO A 206 9.46 15.28 6.13
C PRO A 206 9.58 15.46 7.65
N TYR A 207 8.53 15.10 8.39
CA TYR A 207 8.55 15.10 9.85
C TYR A 207 9.60 14.14 10.40
N LEU A 208 9.65 12.90 9.89
CA LEU A 208 10.68 11.92 10.26
C LEU A 208 12.08 12.41 9.89
N LEU A 209 12.28 12.94 8.68
CA LEU A 209 13.57 13.47 8.25
C LEU A 209 14.03 14.65 9.13
N SER A 210 13.11 15.50 9.60
CA SER A 210 13.42 16.58 10.53
C SER A 210 13.95 16.05 11.87
N ALA A 211 13.30 15.02 12.44
CA ALA A 211 13.77 14.37 13.66
C ALA A 211 15.16 13.74 13.48
N ILE A 212 15.40 13.09 12.33
CA ILE A 212 16.71 12.52 12.00
C ILE A 212 17.79 13.61 11.92
N ARG A 213 17.52 14.75 11.28
CA ARG A 213 18.46 15.89 11.21
C ARG A 213 18.73 16.49 12.59
N MET A 214 17.73 16.54 13.46
CA MET A 214 17.90 17.01 14.84
C MET A 214 18.85 16.09 15.61
N TYR A 215 18.66 14.77 15.49
CA TYR A 215 19.54 13.78 16.10
C TYR A 215 20.95 13.83 15.49
N GLU A 216 21.06 13.89 14.16
CA GLU A 216 22.33 13.96 13.42
C GLU A 216 23.19 15.17 13.82
N SER A 217 22.57 16.33 14.07
CA SER A 217 23.28 17.53 14.49
C SER A 217 23.74 17.50 15.96
N GLY A 218 23.34 16.50 16.73
CA GLY A 218 23.62 16.40 18.17
C GLY A 218 22.84 17.39 19.03
N PHE A 219 21.79 18.02 18.48
CA PHE A 219 20.96 19.00 19.19
C PHE A 219 20.21 18.38 20.37
N ALA A 220 19.75 17.14 20.23
CA ALA A 220 19.05 16.39 21.27
C ALA A 220 19.33 14.88 21.17
N SER A 221 19.18 14.18 22.30
CA SER A 221 19.25 12.71 22.33
C SER A 221 18.06 12.10 21.58
N LYS A 222 18.20 10.86 21.09
CA LYS A 222 17.08 10.17 20.42
C LYS A 222 15.91 9.94 21.38
N GLU A 223 16.20 9.66 22.65
CA GLU A 223 15.21 9.51 23.72
C GLU A 223 14.41 10.81 23.92
N ASP A 224 15.08 11.96 24.08
CA ASP A 224 14.38 13.24 24.29
C ASP A 224 13.56 13.68 23.07
N ILE A 225 14.04 13.41 21.85
CA ILE A 225 13.29 13.68 20.61
C ILE A 225 11.99 12.86 20.58
N ASP A 226 12.08 11.56 20.89
CA ASP A 226 10.91 10.68 20.90
C ASP A 226 9.94 11.02 22.03
N ASP A 227 10.45 11.22 23.25
CA ASP A 227 9.65 11.57 24.42
C ASP A 227 8.96 12.93 24.25
N GLY A 228 9.64 13.90 23.64
CA GLY A 228 9.06 15.20 23.33
C GLY A 228 7.85 15.11 22.40
N MET A 229 7.92 14.27 21.35
CA MET A 229 6.80 14.07 20.43
C MET A 229 5.67 13.23 21.03
N VAL A 230 6.00 12.27 21.91
CA VAL A 230 4.99 11.46 22.62
C VAL A 230 4.27 12.28 23.69
N ALA A 231 5.00 12.88 24.64
CA ALA A 231 4.40 13.59 25.76
C ALA A 231 3.88 14.99 25.36
N GLY A 232 4.56 15.69 24.44
CA GLY A 232 4.21 17.05 24.04
C GLY A 232 3.16 17.11 22.94
N CYS A 233 3.22 16.22 21.95
CA CYS A 233 2.28 16.21 20.81
C CYS A 233 1.27 15.05 20.86
N ALA A 234 1.29 14.24 21.94
CA ALA A 234 0.41 13.09 22.13
C ALA A 234 0.48 12.05 21.00
N HIS A 235 1.62 11.94 20.32
CA HIS A 235 1.83 10.87 19.34
C HIS A 235 1.95 9.52 20.06
N PRO A 236 1.42 8.42 19.50
CA PRO A 236 1.51 7.10 20.14
C PRO A 236 2.94 6.53 20.14
N MET A 237 3.84 7.10 19.32
CA MET A 237 5.21 6.68 19.16
C MET A 237 6.05 7.87 18.69
N GLY A 238 7.28 7.99 19.20
CA GLY A 238 8.23 8.99 18.75
C GLY A 238 8.73 8.74 17.31
N PRO A 239 9.18 9.79 16.60
CA PRO A 239 9.54 9.70 15.19
C PRO A 239 10.71 8.74 14.90
N LEU A 240 11.69 8.63 15.79
CA LEU A 240 12.85 7.76 15.56
C LEU A 240 12.47 6.29 15.77
N ARG A 241 11.72 5.96 16.84
CA ARG A 241 11.09 4.64 16.99
C ARG A 241 10.15 4.28 15.84
N LEU A 242 9.37 5.25 15.36
CA LEU A 242 8.47 5.04 14.22
C LEU A 242 9.25 4.77 12.94
N THR A 243 10.36 5.46 12.72
CA THR A 243 11.28 5.20 11.59
C THR A 243 11.86 3.78 11.67
N ASP A 244 12.27 3.33 12.86
CA ASP A 244 12.74 1.95 13.07
C ASP A 244 11.64 0.90 12.82
N LEU A 245 10.37 1.24 13.10
CA LEU A 245 9.23 0.36 12.86
C LEU A 245 8.88 0.27 11.36
N ILE A 246 8.92 1.39 10.64
CA ILE A 246 8.69 1.45 9.19
C ILE A 246 9.84 0.77 8.43
N GLY A 247 11.07 0.97 8.92
CA GLY A 247 12.30 0.56 8.27
C GLY A 247 12.99 1.75 7.59
N LEU A 248 14.27 1.95 7.89
CA LEU A 248 15.04 3.11 7.44
C LEU A 248 15.22 3.15 5.92
N ASP A 249 15.35 1.99 5.28
CA ASP A 249 15.39 1.86 3.82
C ASP A 249 14.06 2.25 3.17
N THR A 250 12.93 1.87 3.75
CA THR A 250 11.61 2.31 3.28
C THR A 250 11.47 3.83 3.42
N THR A 251 11.82 4.38 4.59
CA THR A 251 11.77 5.84 4.82
C THR A 251 12.68 6.59 3.85
N MET A 252 13.89 6.09 3.60
CA MET A 252 14.83 6.66 2.63
C MET A 252 14.28 6.59 1.21
N ALA A 253 13.75 5.44 0.77
CA ALA A 253 13.19 5.28 -0.56
C ALA A 253 12.03 6.25 -0.83
N VAL A 254 11.11 6.42 0.13
CA VAL A 254 10.01 7.39 -0.03
C VAL A 254 10.54 8.83 -0.05
N ALA A 255 11.53 9.16 0.78
CA ALA A 255 12.19 10.47 0.77
C ALA A 255 12.86 10.76 -0.59
N GLU A 256 13.55 9.78 -1.16
CA GLU A 256 14.15 9.88 -2.49
C GLU A 256 13.10 10.12 -3.58
N SER A 257 11.96 9.41 -3.54
CA SER A 257 10.86 9.65 -4.47
C SER A 257 10.27 11.06 -4.34
N LEU A 258 10.05 11.54 -3.11
CA LEU A 258 9.58 12.91 -2.86
C LEU A 258 10.59 13.94 -3.39
N TYR A 259 11.88 13.75 -3.12
CA TYR A 259 12.93 14.64 -3.62
C TYR A 259 13.07 14.57 -5.15
N ALA A 260 12.87 13.39 -5.73
CA ALA A 260 12.90 13.18 -7.17
C ALA A 260 11.79 13.99 -7.88
N GLU A 261 10.61 14.08 -7.29
CA GLU A 261 9.49 14.85 -7.85
C GLU A 261 9.62 16.36 -7.59
N PHE A 262 9.84 16.76 -6.33
CA PHE A 262 9.69 18.17 -5.91
C PHE A 262 11.00 18.95 -5.88
N LYS A 263 12.15 18.28 -5.75
CA LYS A 263 13.49 18.90 -5.63
C LYS A 263 13.64 19.84 -4.41
N GLU A 264 12.77 19.74 -3.41
CA GLU A 264 12.86 20.55 -2.20
C GLU A 264 13.82 19.93 -1.18
N GLN A 265 14.66 20.77 -0.57
CA GLN A 265 15.67 20.32 0.40
C GLN A 265 15.08 19.56 1.59
N LEU A 266 13.86 19.89 2.01
CA LEU A 266 13.20 19.22 3.14
C LEU A 266 12.93 17.73 2.88
N TYR A 267 12.77 17.33 1.60
CA TYR A 267 12.57 15.94 1.18
C TYR A 267 13.87 15.16 1.01
N ALA A 268 15.03 15.83 0.93
CA ALA A 268 16.30 15.15 0.72
C ALA A 268 16.66 14.25 1.92
N PRO A 269 16.97 12.95 1.71
CA PRO A 269 17.40 12.06 2.79
C PRO A 269 18.63 12.64 3.53
N PRO A 270 18.61 12.74 4.87
CA PRO A 270 19.76 13.17 5.65
C PRO A 270 20.94 12.20 5.50
N PRO A 271 22.21 12.67 5.54
CA PRO A 271 23.37 11.79 5.39
C PRO A 271 23.40 10.64 6.40
N LEU A 272 23.04 10.89 7.67
CA LEU A 272 22.95 9.84 8.69
C LEU A 272 22.02 8.70 8.26
N LEU A 273 20.83 9.01 7.73
CA LEU A 273 19.89 8.00 7.25
C LEU A 273 20.52 7.13 6.16
N ALA A 274 21.16 7.75 5.18
CA ALA A 274 21.84 7.03 4.10
C ALA A 274 22.95 6.11 4.63
N ARG A 275 23.78 6.59 5.56
CA ARG A 275 24.85 5.79 6.19
C ARG A 275 24.29 4.61 6.99
N MET A 276 23.18 4.80 7.72
CA MET A 276 22.53 3.73 8.48
C MET A 276 21.96 2.64 7.55
N VAL A 277 21.34 3.04 6.44
CA VAL A 277 20.84 2.10 5.42
C VAL A 277 22.00 1.33 4.77
N GLU A 278 23.07 2.00 4.36
CA GLU A 278 24.28 1.37 3.82
C GLU A 278 24.92 0.38 4.80
N ALA A 279 24.85 0.66 6.11
CA ALA A 279 25.35 -0.21 7.17
C ALA A 279 24.38 -1.36 7.56
N GLY A 280 23.22 -1.47 6.92
CA GLY A 280 22.22 -2.51 7.21
C GLY A 280 21.45 -2.30 8.52
N LEU A 281 21.49 -1.10 9.10
CA LEU A 281 20.77 -0.72 10.31
C LEU A 281 19.32 -0.35 9.97
N LEU A 282 18.52 -1.33 9.57
CA LEU A 282 17.20 -1.10 8.96
C LEU A 282 16.05 -1.03 9.98
N GLY A 283 16.35 -0.82 11.27
CA GLY A 283 15.35 -0.77 12.33
C GLY A 283 14.96 -2.16 12.81
N ARG A 284 13.69 -2.31 13.21
CA ARG A 284 13.18 -3.51 13.90
C ARG A 284 13.37 -4.80 13.10
N LYS A 285 13.29 -4.73 11.76
CA LYS A 285 13.45 -5.92 10.90
C LYS A 285 14.87 -6.51 10.88
N ASN A 286 15.87 -5.71 11.25
CA ASN A 286 17.27 -6.14 11.35
C ASN A 286 17.80 -6.10 12.80
N GLY A 287 16.91 -5.96 13.79
CA GLY A 287 17.29 -5.88 15.21
C GLY A 287 17.97 -4.58 15.63
N ARG A 288 18.21 -3.64 14.70
CA ARG A 288 18.87 -2.36 15.02
C ARG A 288 18.60 -1.28 13.98
N GLY A 289 18.29 -0.08 14.47
CA GLY A 289 18.27 1.18 13.73
C GLY A 289 18.75 2.31 14.64
N PHE A 290 17.87 3.26 14.97
CA PHE A 290 18.11 4.22 16.05
C PHE A 290 18.16 3.52 17.42
N TYR A 291 17.36 2.48 17.61
CA TYR A 291 17.32 1.62 18.79
C TYR A 291 17.76 0.19 18.47
N THR A 292 17.97 -0.62 19.52
CA THR A 292 18.26 -2.06 19.43
C THR A 292 17.03 -2.86 19.84
N TYR A 293 16.75 -3.96 19.14
CA TYR A 293 15.55 -4.80 19.29
C TYR A 293 15.88 -6.29 19.41
#